data_AF-A0A7V1EDC8-F1
#
_entry.id   AF-A0A7V1EDC8-F1
#
_cell.length_a   1.000
_cell.length_b   1.000
_cell.length_c   1.000
_cell.angle_alpha   90.00
_cell.angle_beta   90.00
_cell.angle_gamma   90.00
#
_symmetry.space_group_name_H-M   'P 1'
#
loop_
_entity.id
_entity.type
_entity.pdbx_description
1 polymer ?
#
loop_
_entity_poly.entity_id
_entity_poly.type
_entity_poly.pdbx_seq_one_letter_code
_entity_poly.pdbx_strand_id
1 'polypeptide(L)' 'MNNISNGKSYIEGAKIIFSEAIESLKRGHYHRTIRKCQEAVELGVKGLLRIVGVEYPKSHRVGKVLVNSPLKIK' A
#
# COMPACT_ATOMS: atom_id res chain seq x y z
N MET A 1 -7.64 19.47 3.33
CA MET A 1 -7.15 18.51 2.31
C MET A 1 -8.15 17.37 2.21
N ASN A 2 -8.60 17.03 0.99
CA ASN A 2 -9.63 16.01 0.76
C ASN A 2 -9.04 14.59 0.92
N ASN A 3 -9.67 13.73 1.74
CA ASN A 3 -9.29 12.33 1.94
C ASN A 3 -9.17 11.54 0.64
N ILE A 4 -10.02 11.85 -0.35
CA ILE A 4 -9.99 11.25 -1.69
C ILE A 4 -8.70 11.64 -2.42
N SER A 5 -8.28 12.91 -2.33
CA SER A 5 -7.06 13.40 -2.99
C SER A 5 -5.81 12.74 -2.39
N ASN A 6 -5.74 12.68 -1.05
CA ASN A 6 -4.64 11.99 -0.35
C ASN A 6 -4.60 10.50 -0.71
N GLY A 7 -5.76 9.85 -0.74
CA GLY A 7 -5.86 8.44 -1.11
C GLY A 7 -5.40 8.16 -2.54
N LYS A 8 -5.78 9.00 -3.51
CA LYS A 8 -5.29 8.91 -4.89
C LYS A 8 -3.77 9.07 -4.99
N SER A 9 -3.18 9.99 -4.22
CA SER A 9 -1.72 10.16 -4.16
C SER A 9 -1.01 8.90 -3.68
N TYR A 10 -1.55 8.20 -2.67
CA TYR A 10 -1.03 6.90 -2.23
C TYR A 10 -1.12 5.82 -3.33
N ILE A 11 -2.22 5.77 -4.07
CA ILE A 11 -2.39 4.82 -5.19
C ILE A 11 -1.37 5.09 -6.31
N GLU A 12 -1.13 6.36 -6.66
CA GLU A 12 -0.12 6.70 -7.66
C GLU A 12 1.29 6.33 -7.18
N GLY A 13 1.61 6.58 -5.92
CA GLY A 13 2.86 6.10 -5.31
C GLY A 13 2.99 4.57 -5.39
N ALA A 14 1.91 3.83 -5.14
CA ALA A 14 1.93 2.37 -5.19
C ALA A 14 2.27 1.85 -6.60
N LYS A 15 1.73 2.49 -7.65
CA LYS A 15 2.03 2.16 -9.05
C LYS A 15 3.50 2.41 -9.41
N ILE A 16 4.07 3.52 -8.93
CA ILE A 16 5.48 3.86 -9.13
C ILE A 16 6.36 2.76 -8.49
N ILE A 17 6.11 2.45 -7.22
CA ILE A 17 6.86 1.42 -6.49
C ILE A 17 6.73 0.05 -7.16
N PHE A 18 5.55 -0.29 -7.68
CA PHE A 18 5.37 -1.55 -8.41
C PHE A 18 6.18 -1.60 -9.70
N SER A 19 6.27 -0.48 -10.44
CA SER A 19 7.14 -0.37 -11.61
C SER A 19 8.62 -0.59 -11.25
N GLU A 20 9.07 -0.07 -10.11
CA GLU A 20 10.42 -0.31 -9.58
C GLU A 20 10.65 -1.78 -9.16
N ALA A 21 9.61 -2.46 -8.67
CA ALA A 21 9.66 -3.88 -8.34
C ALA A 21 9.88 -4.71 -9.61
N ILE A 22 9.16 -4.40 -10.70
CA ILE A 22 9.31 -5.05 -12.00
C ILE A 22 10.74 -4.86 -12.52
N GLU A 23 11.27 -3.64 -12.45
CA GLU A 23 12.65 -3.38 -12.88
C GLU A 23 13.68 -4.11 -12.03
N SER A 24 13.45 -4.18 -10.71
CA SER A 24 14.31 -4.96 -9.79
C SER A 24 14.29 -6.45 -10.14
N LEU A 25 13.14 -7.00 -10.53
CA LEU A 25 12.99 -8.39 -10.93
C LEU A 25 13.76 -8.68 -12.22
N LYS A 26 13.64 -7.81 -13.22
CA LYS A 26 14.38 -7.92 -14.49
C LYS A 26 15.89 -7.97 -14.29
N ARG A 27 16.40 -7.29 -13.25
CA ARG A 27 17.82 -7.24 -12.86
C ARG A 27 18.26 -8.39 -11.94
N GLY A 28 17.37 -9.32 -11.59
CA GLY A 28 17.67 -10.42 -10.66
C GLY A 28 17.83 -9.97 -9.19
N HIS A 29 17.40 -8.74 -8.85
CA HIS A 29 17.46 -8.23 -7.48
C HIS A 29 16.26 -8.71 -6.66
N TYR A 30 16.21 -10.02 -6.38
CA TYR A 30 15.03 -10.65 -5.76
C TYR A 30 14.67 -10.06 -4.40
N HIS A 31 15.64 -9.79 -3.52
CA HIS A 31 15.40 -9.17 -2.21
C HIS A 31 14.78 -7.77 -2.33
N ARG A 32 15.21 -6.96 -3.32
CA ARG A 32 14.62 -5.63 -3.58
C ARG A 32 13.21 -5.76 -4.15
N THR A 33 13.01 -6.72 -5.05
CA THR A 33 11.70 -7.01 -5.65
C THR A 33 10.66 -7.28 -4.56
N ILE A 34 10.95 -8.19 -3.62
CA ILE A 34 10.04 -8.54 -2.52
C ILE A 34 9.73 -7.31 -1.65
N ARG A 35 10.76 -6.54 -1.28
CA ARG A 35 10.57 -5.32 -0.46
C ARG A 35 9.71 -4.27 -1.18
N LYS A 36 9.94 -4.05 -2.47
CA LYS A 36 9.14 -3.11 -3.27
C LYS A 36 7.70 -3.60 -3.46
N CYS A 37 7.47 -4.88 -3.66
CA CYS A 37 6.11 -5.45 -3.66
C CYS A 37 5.38 -5.20 -2.33
N GLN A 38 6.06 -5.42 -1.20
CA GLN A 38 5.48 -5.17 0.13
C GLN A 38 5.13 -3.68 0.33
N GLU A 39 6.03 -2.78 -0.09
CA GLU A 39 5.80 -1.33 -0.05
C GLU A 39 4.62 -0.91 -0.94
N ALA A 40 4.54 -1.44 -2.17
CA ALA A 40 3.46 -1.12 -3.11
C ALA A 40 2.09 -1.56 -2.57
N VAL A 41 1.99 -2.78 -2.03
CA VAL A 41 0.76 -3.28 -1.39
C VAL A 41 0.40 -2.43 -0.17
N GLU A 42 1.37 -2.13 0.69
CA GLU A 42 1.13 -1.29 1.87
C GLU A 42 0.57 0.08 1.48
N LEU A 43 1.18 0.74 0.50
CA LEU A 43 0.77 2.06 0.05
C LEU A 43 -0.59 2.03 -0.66
N GLY A 44 -0.85 0.99 -1.46
CA GLY A 44 -2.14 0.78 -2.11
C GLY A 44 -3.28 0.65 -1.11
N VAL A 45 -3.10 -0.18 -0.07
CA VAL A 45 -4.09 -0.36 1.00
C VAL A 45 -4.31 0.94 1.79
N LYS A 46 -3.23 1.68 2.11
CA LYS A 46 -3.35 3.01 2.75
C LYS A 46 -4.20 3.97 1.92
N GLY A 47 -3.99 3.97 0.60
CA GLY A 47 -4.76 4.78 -0.34
C GLY A 47 -6.23 4.41 -0.36
N LEU A 48 -6.53 3.12 -0.47
CA LEU A 48 -7.91 2.61 -0.45
C LEU A 48 -8.63 2.96 0.84
N LEU A 49 -8.03 2.68 2.00
CA LEU A 49 -8.60 3.01 3.31
C LEU A 49 -8.93 4.52 3.42
N ARG A 50 -8.02 5.38 2.96
CA ARG A 50 -8.25 6.83 2.94
C ARG A 50 -9.42 7.23 2.03
N ILE A 51 -9.54 6.62 0.86
CA ILE A 51 -10.63 6.89 -0.10
C ILE A 51 -11.99 6.51 0.49
N VAL A 52 -12.08 5.36 1.19
CA VAL A 52 -13.32 4.90 1.83
C VAL A 52 -13.59 5.58 3.19
N GLY A 53 -12.76 6.54 3.60
CA GLY A 53 -12.94 7.29 4.84
C GLY A 53 -12.51 6.57 6.11
N VAL A 54 -11.75 5.47 5.99
CA VAL A 54 -11.19 4.74 7.13
C VAL A 54 -9.86 5.35 7.53
N GLU A 55 -9.81 5.96 8.72
CA GLU A 55 -8.58 6.45 9.31
C GLU A 55 -7.89 5.32 10.11
N TYR A 56 -6.61 5.11 9.86
CA TYR A 56 -5.79 4.14 10.59
C TYR A 56 -4.67 4.87 11.35
N PRO A 57 -4.20 4.33 12.49
CA PRO A 57 -3.09 4.92 13.23
C PRO A 57 -1.85 5.01 12.35
N LYS A 58 -1.19 6.18 12.29
CA LYS A 58 0.05 6.38 11.50
C LYS A 58 1.17 5.41 11.88
N SER A 59 1.12 4.87 13.11
CA SER A 59 2.08 3.95 13.70
C SER A 59 1.57 2.51 13.60
N HIS A 60 1.77 1.85 12.46
CA HIS A 60 2.12 0.42 12.35
C HIS A 60 1.99 -0.09 10.91
N ARG A 61 2.80 -1.11 10.61
CA ARG A 61 2.74 -1.92 9.38
C ARG A 61 1.29 -2.29 9.10
N VAL A 62 0.78 -1.92 7.92
CA VAL A 62 -0.64 -2.04 7.55
C VAL A 62 -1.12 -3.49 7.58
N GLY A 63 -0.20 -4.45 7.47
CA GLY A 63 -0.51 -5.88 7.65
C GLY A 63 -1.25 -6.19 8.95
N LYS A 64 -0.89 -5.56 10.09
CA LYS A 64 -1.61 -5.78 11.36
C LYS A 64 -3.02 -5.20 11.34
N VAL A 65 -3.23 -4.09 10.63
CA VAL A 65 -4.55 -3.45 10.51
C VAL A 65 -5.49 -4.35 9.70
N LEU A 66 -5.02 -4.95 8.59
CA LEU A 66 -5.84 -5.87 7.80
C LEU A 66 -6.16 -7.18 8.53
N VAL A 67 -5.15 -7.79 9.16
CA VAL A 67 -5.30 -9.10 9.83
C VAL A 67 -6.19 -9.01 11.08
N ASN A 68 -6.12 -7.90 11.82
CA ASN A 68 -6.92 -7.70 13.03
C ASN A 68 -8.18 -6.86 12.77
N SER A 69 -8.49 -6.50 11.53
CA SER A 69 -9.69 -5.71 11.24
C SER A 69 -10.94 -6.58 11.45
N PRO A 70 -11.97 -6.11 12.19
CA PRO A 70 -13.26 -6.77 12.26
C PRO A 70 -14.10 -6.59 10.98
N LEU A 71 -13.48 -6.23 9.84
CA LEU A 71 -14.06 -6.29 8.50
C LEU A 71 -14.39 -7.75 8.14
N LYS A 72 -15.34 -8.35 8.87
CA LYS A 72 -16.12 -9.47 8.38
C LYS A 72 -16.90 -8.93 7.19
N ILE A 73 -16.41 -9.24 6.00
CA ILE A 73 -17.22 -9.17 4.79
C ILE A 73 -18.40 -10.10 5.08
N LYS A 74 -19.59 -9.50 5.23
CA LYS A 74 -20.85 -10.23 5.37
C LYS A 74 -21.16 -10.97 4.07
#